data_AF-A0A5S3PT28-F1
#
_entry.id   AF-A0A5S3PT28-F1
#
_cell.length_a   1.000
_cell.length_b   1.000
_cell.length_c   1.000
_cell.angle_alpha   90.00
_cell.angle_beta   90.00
_cell.angle_gamma   90.00
#
_symmetry.space_group_name_H-M   'P 1'
#
loop_
_entity.id
_entity.type
_entity.pdbx_description
1 polymer ?
#
loop_
_entity_poly.entity_id
_entity_poly.type
_entity_poly.pdbx_seq_one_letter_code
_entity_poly.pdbx_strand_id
1 'polypeptide(L)'
;MHKLITSLLILFASINVFSQDEYFKLPNAKTQKPCLIFNKKIIGNEYLMKSFGTSEEEVKEKVKEIAVLKGKGNRKENDYYNLTDYGLVFLDLKESPESKTQTEFKEFFGLDKQNEIYIDGYLLESKKYRIALTGITEIEIVEPDNANGLKSKALNIWTLAKSERYRENAN
;
A
#
# COMPACT_ATOMS: atom_id res chain seq x y z
N MET A 1 -27.23 42.33 13.90
CA MET A 1 -26.33 41.28 14.42
C MET A 1 -26.63 39.88 13.88
N HIS A 2 -27.90 39.45 13.81
CA HIS A 2 -28.23 38.11 13.27
C HIS A 2 -27.64 37.82 11.89
N LYS A 3 -27.75 38.73 10.91
CA LYS A 3 -27.23 38.51 9.53
C LYS A 3 -25.70 38.36 9.45
N LEU A 4 -24.94 39.01 10.35
CA LEU A 4 -23.48 38.91 10.44
C LEU A 4 -23.04 37.55 11.00
N ILE A 5 -23.78 37.04 11.99
CA ILE A 5 -23.55 35.72 12.60
C ILE A 5 -23.89 34.61 11.59
N THR A 6 -24.97 34.75 10.82
CA THR A 6 -25.34 33.77 9.77
C THR A 6 -24.30 33.70 8.66
N SER A 7 -23.72 34.85 8.25
CA SER A 7 -22.69 34.89 7.21
C SER A 7 -21.36 34.29 7.69
N LEU A 8 -21.03 34.42 8.98
CA LEU A 8 -19.82 33.83 9.58
C LEU A 8 -19.95 32.30 9.69
N LEU A 9 -21.14 31.79 10.00
CA LEU A 9 -21.45 30.35 10.05
C LEU A 9 -21.32 29.66 8.68
N ILE A 10 -21.69 30.35 7.59
CA ILE A 10 -21.52 29.84 6.22
C ILE A 10 -20.03 29.80 5.84
N LEU A 11 -19.22 30.76 6.31
CA LEU A 11 -17.77 30.77 6.09
C LEU A 11 -17.06 29.60 6.78
N PHE A 12 -17.50 29.24 8.00
CA PHE A 12 -16.98 28.07 8.73
C PHE A 12 -17.43 26.73 8.15
N ALA A 13 -18.61 26.67 7.52
CA ALA A 13 -19.06 25.48 6.81
C ALA A 13 -18.24 25.18 5.55
N SER A 14 -17.70 26.22 4.87
CA SER A 14 -16.85 26.05 3.68
C SER A 14 -15.40 25.60 3.96
N ILE A 15 -14.91 25.66 5.20
CA ILE A 15 -13.54 25.21 5.54
C ILE A 15 -13.49 23.69 5.79
N ASN A 16 -14.65 23.03 5.90
CA ASN A 16 -14.75 21.58 6.04
C ASN A 16 -14.99 20.88 4.69
N VAL A 17 -14.69 21.53 3.56
CA VAL A 17 -14.47 20.80 2.31
C VAL A 17 -13.21 19.97 2.51
N PHE A 18 -13.45 18.77 3.00
CA PHE A 18 -12.52 17.68 3.18
C PHE A 18 -11.51 17.62 2.03
N SER A 19 -10.33 18.19 2.22
CA SER A 19 -9.12 17.70 1.57
C SER A 19 -8.81 16.35 2.23
N GLN A 20 -9.61 15.34 1.90
CA GLN A 20 -9.19 13.96 2.12
C GLN A 20 -8.13 13.71 1.07
N ASP A 21 -6.85 13.71 1.48
CA ASP A 21 -5.72 13.44 0.59
C ASP A 21 -6.03 12.23 -0.32
N GLU A 22 -5.95 12.40 -1.64
CA GLU A 22 -6.27 11.30 -2.54
C GLU A 22 -5.16 10.24 -2.55
N TYR A 23 -5.56 8.99 -2.76
CA TYR A 23 -4.63 7.90 -3.01
C TYR A 23 -4.10 8.01 -4.45
N PHE A 24 -2.79 7.92 -4.62
CA PHE A 24 -2.16 7.87 -5.93
C PHE A 24 -2.17 6.43 -6.44
N LYS A 25 -3.03 6.14 -7.42
CA LYS A 25 -3.30 4.77 -7.83
C LYS A 25 -3.40 4.62 -9.35
N LEU A 26 -2.96 3.48 -9.85
CA LEU A 26 -3.24 3.06 -11.22
C LEU A 26 -4.75 2.81 -11.40
N PRO A 27 -5.31 2.91 -12.63
CA PRO A 27 -6.73 2.66 -12.87
C PRO A 27 -7.20 1.27 -12.42
N ASN A 28 -6.29 0.29 -12.50
CA ASN A 28 -6.53 -1.08 -12.09
C ASN A 28 -6.14 -1.37 -10.64
N ALA A 29 -5.90 -0.35 -9.81
CA ALA A 29 -5.55 -0.52 -8.41
C ALA A 29 -6.65 -1.26 -7.66
N LYS A 30 -6.25 -2.37 -7.05
CA LYS A 30 -7.17 -3.38 -6.56
C LYS A 30 -6.58 -3.99 -5.32
N THR A 31 -7.21 -3.68 -4.20
CA THR A 31 -7.01 -4.47 -3.01
C THR A 31 -8.34 -4.68 -2.31
N GLN A 32 -8.52 -5.87 -1.76
CA GLN A 32 -9.62 -6.21 -0.85
C GLN A 32 -9.07 -6.62 0.52
N LYS A 33 -7.75 -6.54 0.69
CA LYS A 33 -7.03 -7.02 1.86
C LYS A 33 -6.14 -5.91 2.40
N PRO A 34 -5.88 -5.89 3.71
CA PRO A 34 -4.92 -4.97 4.27
C PRO A 34 -3.54 -5.23 3.68
N CYS A 35 -2.74 -4.18 3.49
CA CYS A 35 -1.33 -4.35 3.12
C CYS A 35 -0.56 -4.84 4.37
N LEU A 36 0.30 -5.85 4.16
CA LEU A 36 1.12 -6.42 5.23
C LEU A 36 2.50 -5.79 5.22
N ILE A 37 2.93 -5.29 6.38
CA ILE A 37 4.25 -4.68 6.57
C ILE A 37 5.00 -5.42 7.66
N PHE A 38 6.02 -6.18 7.25
CA PHE A 38 6.95 -6.89 8.11
C PHE A 38 8.08 -5.97 8.56
N ASN A 39 8.45 -6.07 9.84
CA ASN A 39 9.58 -5.37 10.45
C ASN A 39 9.61 -3.87 10.10
N LYS A 40 8.42 -3.25 10.13
CA LYS A 40 8.13 -1.83 9.87
C LYS A 40 8.40 -1.30 8.44
N LYS A 41 9.10 -2.06 7.59
CA LYS A 41 9.58 -1.56 6.28
C LYS A 41 9.55 -2.56 5.13
N ILE A 42 9.11 -3.80 5.34
CA ILE A 42 9.10 -4.83 4.29
C ILE A 42 7.66 -5.15 3.95
N ILE A 43 7.23 -4.79 2.74
CA ILE A 43 5.91 -5.11 2.23
C ILE A 43 5.89 -6.57 1.78
N GLY A 44 4.84 -7.30 2.12
CA GLY A 44 4.65 -8.68 1.66
C GLY A 44 3.18 -9.08 1.65
N ASN A 45 2.94 -10.39 1.63
CA ASN A 45 1.59 -10.96 1.59
C ASN A 45 1.40 -12.09 2.59
N GLU A 46 0.19 -12.64 2.61
CA GLU A 46 -0.21 -13.71 3.53
C GLU A 46 0.56 -15.02 3.34
N TYR A 47 1.24 -15.25 2.20
CA TYR A 47 2.02 -16.47 1.99
C TYR A 47 3.18 -16.55 2.98
N LEU A 48 3.78 -15.41 3.31
CA LEU A 48 4.79 -15.36 4.37
C LEU A 48 4.18 -15.76 5.71
N MET A 49 2.97 -15.27 6.04
CA MET A 49 2.28 -15.66 7.28
C MET A 49 1.92 -17.14 7.34
N LYS A 50 1.49 -17.73 6.23
CA LYS A 50 1.17 -19.17 6.15
C LYS A 50 2.38 -20.06 6.42
N SER A 51 3.59 -19.54 6.24
CA SER A 51 4.83 -20.26 6.55
C SER A 51 5.18 -20.31 8.05
N PHE A 52 4.47 -19.57 8.90
CA PHE A 52 4.76 -19.51 10.35
C PHE A 52 4.24 -20.70 11.15
N GLY A 53 3.51 -21.63 10.53
CA GLY A 53 2.89 -22.77 11.19
C GLY A 53 1.39 -22.58 11.43
N THR A 54 0.78 -23.55 12.10
CA THR A 54 -0.66 -23.56 12.37
C THR A 54 -0.99 -23.48 13.86
N SER A 55 0.00 -23.71 14.73
CA SER A 55 -0.14 -23.57 16.18
C SER A 55 0.26 -22.17 16.67
N GLU A 56 -0.25 -21.79 17.84
CA GLU A 56 0.10 -20.52 18.47
C GLU A 56 1.58 -20.46 18.86
N GLU A 57 2.15 -21.58 19.28
CA GLU A 57 3.55 -21.75 19.66
C GLU A 57 4.49 -21.48 18.47
N GLU A 58 4.24 -22.12 17.32
CA GLU A 58 5.04 -21.91 16.10
C GLU A 58 4.99 -20.44 15.64
N VAL A 59 3.81 -19.81 15.71
CA VAL A 59 3.66 -18.40 15.34
C VAL A 59 4.45 -17.51 16.31
N LYS A 60 4.38 -17.74 17.63
CA LYS A 60 5.15 -16.99 18.64
C LYS A 60 6.66 -17.22 18.53
N GLU A 61 7.08 -18.35 17.99
CA GLU A 61 8.48 -18.59 17.68
C GLU A 61 9.00 -17.67 16.57
N LYS A 62 8.13 -17.23 15.65
CA LYS A 62 8.51 -16.40 14.49
C LYS A 62 8.12 -14.93 14.60
N VAL A 63 7.04 -14.62 15.32
CA VAL A 63 6.45 -13.28 15.44
C VAL A 63 6.63 -12.73 16.85
N LYS A 64 7.16 -11.51 16.97
CA LYS A 64 7.31 -10.77 18.22
C LYS A 64 6.07 -9.95 18.55
N GLU A 65 5.53 -9.26 17.56
CA GLU A 65 4.44 -8.30 17.72
C GLU A 65 3.57 -8.26 16.47
N ILE A 66 2.28 -8.06 16.67
CA ILE A 66 1.31 -7.77 15.61
C ILE A 66 0.56 -6.51 15.98
N ALA A 67 0.48 -5.55 15.06
CA ALA A 67 -0.32 -4.35 15.21
C ALA A 67 -1.20 -4.15 13.98
N VAL A 68 -2.39 -3.59 14.16
CA VAL A 68 -3.36 -3.37 13.08
C VAL A 68 -3.74 -1.89 13.05
N LEU A 69 -3.61 -1.29 11.88
CA LEU A 69 -4.16 0.04 11.61
C LEU A 69 -5.44 -0.12 10.78
N LYS A 70 -6.57 0.22 11.40
CA LYS A 70 -7.87 0.29 10.73
C LYS A 70 -8.14 1.74 10.36
N GLY A 71 -8.33 2.01 9.07
CA GLY A 71 -8.64 3.34 8.55
C GLY A 71 -7.48 4.03 7.85
N LYS A 72 -7.75 5.25 7.38
CA LYS A 72 -6.84 6.06 6.59
C LYS A 72 -5.67 6.55 7.43
N GLY A 73 -4.46 6.42 6.92
CA GLY A 73 -3.27 7.00 7.54
C GLY A 73 -3.30 8.54 7.50
N ASN A 74 -2.26 9.16 8.04
CA ASN A 74 -2.02 10.60 7.89
C ASN A 74 -0.75 10.79 7.08
N ARG A 75 -0.84 11.38 5.87
CA ARG A 75 0.29 11.56 4.94
C ARG A 75 1.40 12.46 5.51
N LYS A 76 1.08 13.35 6.45
CA LYS A 76 2.07 14.22 7.12
C LYS A 76 2.84 13.49 8.23
N GLU A 77 2.19 12.53 8.87
CA GLU A 77 2.77 11.81 10.02
C GLU A 77 3.41 10.48 9.62
N ASN A 78 2.90 9.88 8.54
CA ASN A 78 3.22 8.52 8.14
C ASN A 78 3.46 8.45 6.63
N ASP A 79 4.44 7.64 6.26
CA ASP A 79 4.90 7.48 4.88
C ASP A 79 4.34 6.22 4.20
N TYR A 80 3.40 5.53 4.87
CA TYR A 80 2.60 4.42 4.35
C TYR A 80 1.19 4.85 3.94
N TYR A 81 0.90 6.16 3.89
CA TYR A 81 -0.44 6.69 3.62
C TYR A 81 -1.10 6.01 2.41
N ASN A 82 -0.38 5.91 1.30
CA ASN A 82 -0.96 5.36 0.08
C ASN A 82 -1.34 3.87 0.16
N LEU A 83 -0.87 3.17 1.18
CA LEU A 83 -1.09 1.74 1.40
C LEU A 83 -2.27 1.48 2.36
N THR A 84 -2.89 2.52 2.93
CA THR A 84 -3.90 2.37 4.01
C THR A 84 -5.33 2.19 3.53
N ASP A 85 -5.61 2.17 2.22
CA ASP A 85 -7.00 2.19 1.72
C ASP A 85 -7.86 1.04 2.27
N TYR A 86 -7.25 -0.12 2.52
CA TYR A 86 -7.89 -1.29 3.12
C TYR A 86 -7.30 -1.65 4.50
N GLY A 87 -6.62 -0.70 5.13
CA GLY A 87 -5.91 -0.87 6.40
C GLY A 87 -4.54 -1.52 6.25
N LEU A 88 -3.81 -1.58 7.36
CA LEU A 88 -2.49 -2.20 7.44
C LEU A 88 -2.42 -3.21 8.58
N VAL A 89 -1.65 -4.27 8.36
CA VAL A 89 -1.19 -5.15 9.42
C VAL A 89 0.33 -5.08 9.48
N PHE A 90 0.85 -4.71 10.64
CA PHE A 90 2.26 -4.73 10.94
C PHE A 90 2.59 -6.02 11.68
N LEU A 91 3.63 -6.71 11.22
CA LEU A 91 4.16 -7.89 11.90
C LEU A 91 5.66 -7.67 12.17
N ASP A 92 6.07 -7.65 13.43
CA ASP A 92 7.49 -7.68 13.77
C ASP A 92 7.93 -9.14 13.91
N LEU A 93 8.77 -9.58 12.97
CA LEU A 93 9.30 -10.93 12.89
C LEU A 93 10.67 -11.03 13.57
N LYS A 94 10.97 -12.19 14.14
CA LYS A 94 12.31 -12.46 14.71
C LYS A 94 13.38 -12.51 13.63
N GLU A 95 13.04 -13.00 12.44
CA GLU A 95 13.90 -13.04 11.27
C GLU A 95 13.31 -12.19 10.14
N SER A 96 14.13 -11.38 9.48
CA SER A 96 13.68 -10.54 8.37
C SER A 96 13.57 -11.36 7.08
N PRO A 97 12.46 -11.28 6.35
CA PRO A 97 12.33 -11.95 5.07
C PRO A 97 13.28 -11.34 4.03
N GLU A 98 13.75 -12.17 3.11
CA GLU A 98 14.51 -11.71 1.96
C GLU A 98 13.67 -10.70 1.17
N SER A 99 14.27 -9.57 0.83
CA SER A 99 13.56 -8.45 0.22
C SER A 99 14.49 -7.60 -0.63
N LYS A 100 13.92 -6.85 -1.57
CA LYS A 100 14.63 -5.88 -2.43
C LYS A 100 14.06 -4.47 -2.27
N THR A 101 14.92 -3.47 -2.41
CA THR A 101 14.53 -2.06 -2.50
C THR A 101 13.86 -1.76 -3.84
N GLN A 102 13.18 -0.61 -3.90
CA GLN A 102 12.66 -0.10 -5.17
C GLN A 102 13.75 0.10 -6.24
N THR A 103 14.95 0.54 -5.84
CA THR A 103 16.06 0.73 -6.79
C THR A 103 16.51 -0.60 -7.38
N GLU A 104 16.69 -1.62 -6.55
CA GLU A 104 17.08 -2.96 -7.00
C GLU A 104 16.06 -3.56 -7.99
N PHE A 105 14.76 -3.35 -7.78
CA PHE A 105 13.73 -3.77 -8.76
C PHE A 105 13.87 -3.01 -10.07
N LYS A 106 14.02 -1.69 -10.04
CA LYS A 106 14.15 -0.90 -11.27
C LYS A 106 15.39 -1.28 -12.06
N GLU A 107 16.52 -1.46 -11.39
CA GLU A 107 17.76 -1.94 -12.02
C GLU A 107 17.57 -3.32 -12.65
N PHE A 108 16.92 -4.25 -11.95
CA PHE A 108 16.64 -5.59 -12.48
C PHE A 108 15.78 -5.57 -13.75
N PHE A 109 14.79 -4.67 -13.83
CA PHE A 109 13.90 -4.53 -14.98
C PHE A 109 14.39 -3.51 -16.02
N GLY A 110 15.60 -2.97 -15.88
CA GLY A 110 16.16 -2.00 -16.83
C GLY A 110 15.39 -0.67 -16.89
N LEU A 111 14.81 -0.24 -15.77
CA LEU A 111 14.08 1.02 -15.65
C LEU A 111 14.94 2.10 -15.01
N ASP A 112 14.67 3.35 -15.38
CA ASP A 112 15.37 4.49 -14.81
C ASP A 112 14.97 4.76 -13.35
N LYS A 113 15.80 5.51 -12.64
CA LYS A 113 15.60 5.82 -11.22
C LYS A 113 14.34 6.63 -10.93
N GLN A 114 13.82 7.38 -11.91
CA GLN A 114 12.59 8.15 -11.80
C GLN A 114 11.32 7.31 -12.04
N ASN A 115 11.43 6.11 -12.62
CA ASN A 115 10.26 5.25 -12.79
C ASN A 115 9.68 4.91 -11.41
N GLU A 116 8.36 4.95 -11.35
CA GLU A 116 7.60 4.74 -10.13
C GLU A 116 7.35 3.25 -9.89
N ILE A 117 7.20 2.89 -8.62
CA ILE A 117 6.79 1.55 -8.21
C ILE A 117 5.44 1.63 -7.53
N TYR A 118 4.57 0.71 -7.90
CA TYR A 118 3.25 0.53 -7.35
C TYR A 118 3.16 -0.85 -6.67
N ILE A 119 2.41 -0.93 -5.58
CA ILE A 119 2.06 -2.17 -4.87
C ILE A 119 0.57 -2.37 -5.02
N ASP A 120 0.16 -3.45 -5.68
CA ASP A 120 -1.26 -3.75 -5.96
C ASP A 120 -2.00 -2.55 -6.61
N GLY A 121 -1.26 -1.77 -7.40
CA GLY A 121 -1.70 -0.55 -8.08
C GLY A 121 -1.66 0.74 -7.26
N TYR A 122 -1.18 0.73 -6.01
CA TYR A 122 -0.98 1.94 -5.21
C TYR A 122 0.48 2.39 -5.25
N LEU A 123 0.74 3.67 -5.56
CA LEU A 123 2.08 4.24 -5.60
C LEU A 123 2.81 4.04 -4.27
N LEU A 124 4.01 3.48 -4.32
CA LEU A 124 4.87 3.32 -3.16
C LEU A 124 5.69 4.60 -2.93
N GLU A 125 5.05 5.58 -2.29
CA GLU A 125 5.61 6.94 -2.11
C GLU A 125 6.99 6.93 -1.41
N SER A 126 7.14 6.14 -0.34
CA SER A 126 8.35 6.11 0.48
C SER A 126 9.39 5.10 -0.02
N LYS A 127 10.58 5.61 -0.33
CA LYS A 127 11.75 4.82 -0.77
C LYS A 127 12.32 3.90 0.32
N LYS A 128 11.89 4.04 1.58
CA LYS A 128 12.37 3.20 2.68
C LYS A 128 11.86 1.76 2.58
N TYR A 129 10.72 1.58 1.92
CA TYR A 129 10.07 0.29 1.83
C TYR A 129 10.84 -0.65 0.91
N ARG A 130 10.94 -1.89 1.36
CA ARG A 130 11.42 -3.05 0.60
C ARG A 130 10.23 -3.95 0.30
N ILE A 131 10.33 -4.78 -0.73
CA ILE A 131 9.32 -5.79 -1.05
C ILE A 131 9.92 -7.18 -0.78
N ALA A 132 9.25 -7.98 0.04
CA ALA A 132 9.61 -9.36 0.31
C ALA A 132 9.47 -10.19 -0.96
N LEU A 133 10.51 -10.93 -1.33
CA LEU A 133 10.50 -11.71 -2.59
C LEU A 133 9.45 -12.82 -2.57
N THR A 134 9.27 -13.47 -1.42
CA THR A 134 8.23 -14.49 -1.20
C THR A 134 6.81 -13.91 -1.25
N GLY A 135 6.67 -12.59 -1.12
CA GLY A 135 5.39 -11.90 -1.16
C GLY A 135 4.96 -11.45 -2.56
N ILE A 136 5.76 -11.72 -3.59
CA ILE A 136 5.49 -11.29 -4.97
C ILE A 136 4.76 -12.39 -5.71
N THR A 137 3.59 -12.07 -6.24
CA THR A 137 2.77 -12.99 -7.06
C THR A 137 2.95 -12.75 -8.54
N GLU A 138 3.14 -11.49 -8.95
CA GLU A 138 3.34 -11.06 -10.32
C GLU A 138 4.00 -9.69 -10.33
N ILE A 139 4.77 -9.40 -11.38
CA ILE A 139 5.30 -8.07 -11.65
C ILE A 139 4.87 -7.68 -13.06
N GLU A 140 4.38 -6.46 -13.19
CA GLU A 140 3.86 -5.89 -14.41
C GLU A 140 4.61 -4.59 -14.72
N ILE A 141 5.09 -4.45 -15.96
CA ILE A 141 5.57 -3.16 -16.48
C ILE A 141 4.38 -2.46 -17.09
N VAL A 142 4.00 -1.33 -16.52
CA VAL A 142 2.86 -0.52 -16.96
C VAL A 142 3.37 0.60 -17.87
N GLU A 143 2.92 0.60 -19.11
CA GLU A 143 3.25 1.65 -20.08
C GLU A 143 2.35 2.87 -19.87
N PRO A 144 2.84 4.10 -20.13
CA PRO A 144 2.01 5.29 -20.17
C PRO A 144 0.85 5.20 -21.15
N ASP A 145 -0.35 5.54 -20.69
CA ASP A 145 -1.52 5.73 -21.53
C ASP A 145 -2.45 6.83 -21.00
N ASN A 146 -3.49 7.14 -21.78
CA ASN A 146 -4.46 8.18 -21.43
C ASN A 146 -5.30 7.83 -20.19
N ALA A 147 -5.48 6.55 -19.87
CA ALA A 147 -6.29 6.11 -18.74
C ALA A 147 -5.51 6.18 -17.43
N ASN A 148 -4.21 5.88 -17.45
CA ASN A 148 -3.36 5.81 -16.26
C ASN A 148 -2.59 7.11 -15.96
N GLY A 149 -2.43 8.01 -16.94
CA GLY A 149 -1.82 9.32 -16.73
C GLY A 149 -0.34 9.29 -16.33
N LEU A 150 0.34 8.14 -16.49
CA LEU A 150 1.76 8.00 -16.19
C LEU A 150 2.58 8.83 -17.18
N LYS A 151 3.69 9.42 -16.69
CA LYS A 151 4.64 10.17 -17.54
C LYS A 151 5.77 9.29 -18.10
N SER A 152 5.96 8.12 -17.51
CA SER A 152 6.99 7.14 -17.85
C SER A 152 6.49 5.76 -17.43
N LYS A 153 7.18 4.70 -17.87
CA LYS A 153 6.88 3.34 -17.42
C LYS A 153 6.85 3.26 -15.89
N ALA A 154 6.05 2.35 -15.36
CA ALA A 154 6.05 2.03 -13.94
C ALA A 154 6.17 0.52 -13.74
N LEU A 155 6.66 0.11 -12.56
CA LEU A 155 6.51 -1.27 -12.11
C LEU A 155 5.33 -1.36 -11.18
N ASN A 156 4.40 -2.24 -11.47
CA ASN A 156 3.38 -2.65 -10.53
C ASN A 156 3.72 -4.05 -10.01
N ILE A 157 3.92 -4.16 -8.69
CA ILE A 157 4.22 -5.41 -8.02
C ILE A 157 2.95 -5.87 -7.32
N TRP A 158 2.46 -7.03 -7.72
CA TRP A 158 1.28 -7.62 -7.13
C TRP A 158 1.65 -8.54 -5.96
N THR A 159 1.14 -8.21 -4.78
CA THR A 159 1.23 -9.06 -3.59
C THR A 159 0.01 -9.98 -3.45
N LEU A 160 -1.09 -9.62 -4.13
CA LEU A 160 -2.33 -10.39 -4.20
C LEU A 160 -2.37 -11.33 -5.40
N ALA A 161 -2.89 -12.54 -5.18
CA ALA A 161 -3.17 -13.48 -6.26
C ALA A 161 -4.24 -12.91 -7.22
N LYS A 162 -4.22 -13.30 -8.50
CA LYS A 162 -5.16 -12.77 -9.51
C LYS A 162 -6.63 -12.89 -9.10
N SER A 163 -7.02 -14.01 -8.48
CA SER A 163 -8.38 -14.24 -7.98
C SER A 163 -8.81 -13.27 -6.88
N GLU A 164 -7.87 -12.64 -6.19
CA GLU A 164 -8.12 -11.75 -5.04
C GLU A 164 -8.14 -10.27 -5.46
N ARG A 165 -7.69 -9.97 -6.69
CA ARG A 165 -7.67 -8.61 -7.24
C ARG A 165 -9.07 -8.16 -7.66
N TYR A 166 -9.90 -9.07 -8.15
CA TYR A 166 -11.24 -8.75 -8.67
C TYR A 166 -12.29 -9.18 -7.66
N ARG A 167 -13.28 -8.34 -7.38
CA ARG A 167 -14.52 -8.84 -6.77
C ARG A 167 -15.19 -9.68 -7.85
N GLU A 168 -15.51 -10.94 -7.57
CA GLU A 168 -16.58 -11.58 -8.33
C GLU A 168 -17.80 -10.68 -8.13
N ASN A 169 -18.42 -10.24 -9.22
CA ASN A 169 -19.67 -9.50 -9.13
C ASN A 169 -20.63 -10.41 -8.35
N ALA A 170 -20.97 -10.02 -7.12
CA ALA A 170 -22.04 -10.67 -6.38
C ALA A 170 -23.32 -10.39 -7.19
N ASN A 171 -23.76 -11.41 -7.94
CA ASN A 171 -25.08 -11.43 -8.58
C ASN A 171 -26.16 -11.53 -7.51
#